data_AF-A0A930GW73-F1
#
_entry.id   AF-A0A930GW73-F1
#
_cell.length_a   1.000
_cell.length_b   1.000
_cell.length_c   1.000
_cell.angle_alpha   90.00
_cell.angle_beta   90.00
_cell.angle_gamma   90.00
#
_symmetry.space_group_name_H-M   'P 1'
#
loop_
_entity.id
_entity.type
_entity.pdbx_description
1 polymer ?
#
loop_
_entity_poly.entity_id
_entity_poly.type
_entity_poly.pdbx_seq_one_letter_code
_entity_poly.pdbx_strand_id
1 'polypeptide(L)'
;MSVLQDFIGKGNTFLWSFLLIFLLCGTGIYYTIRLRFIQLRRLGEGFKLVFGHFSLKGEKHEKGEMSPFQAIATAIAAQVGTGN
;
A
#
# COMPACT_ATOMS: atom_id res chain seq x y z
N MET A 1 -16.46 -29.96 23.32
CA MET A 1 -15.85 -29.43 22.07
C MET A 1 -16.36 -28.05 21.68
N SER A 2 -17.63 -27.70 21.94
CA SER A 2 -18.22 -26.38 21.59
C SER A 2 -17.62 -25.19 22.36
N VAL A 3 -17.48 -25.30 23.70
CA VAL A 3 -17.02 -24.17 24.54
C VAL A 3 -15.59 -23.69 24.18
N LEU A 4 -14.71 -24.61 23.78
CA LEU A 4 -13.36 -24.26 23.33
C LEU A 4 -13.39 -23.57 21.94
N GLN A 5 -14.24 -24.05 21.04
CA GLN A 5 -14.44 -23.42 19.73
C GLN A 5 -15.07 -22.03 19.85
N ASP A 6 -16.01 -21.84 20.78
CA ASP A 6 -16.63 -20.55 21.05
C ASP A 6 -15.63 -19.54 21.63
N PHE A 7 -14.74 -19.99 22.52
CA PHE A 7 -13.68 -19.15 23.08
C PHE A 7 -12.63 -18.77 22.03
N ILE A 8 -12.17 -19.73 21.23
CA ILE A 8 -11.24 -19.49 20.12
C ILE A 8 -11.89 -18.59 19.07
N GLY A 9 -13.17 -18.81 18.74
CA GLY A 9 -13.94 -18.01 17.79
C GLY A 9 -14.03 -16.55 18.23
N LYS A 10 -14.36 -16.28 19.49
CA LYS A 10 -14.40 -14.91 20.05
C LYS A 10 -13.03 -14.24 20.02
N GLY A 11 -11.98 -14.95 20.39
CA GLY A 11 -10.60 -14.44 20.33
C GLY A 11 -10.19 -14.11 18.89
N ASN A 12 -10.50 -14.99 17.95
CA ASN A 12 -10.22 -14.82 16.53
C ASN A 12 -10.96 -13.59 15.97
N THR A 13 -12.26 -13.45 16.23
CA THR A 13 -13.01 -12.27 15.78
C THR A 13 -12.44 -10.97 16.37
N PHE A 14 -12.07 -10.96 17.65
CA PHE A 14 -11.48 -9.79 18.28
C PHE A 14 -10.12 -9.42 17.66
N LEU A 15 -9.25 -10.40 17.42
CA LEU A 15 -7.94 -10.18 16.80
C LEU A 15 -8.06 -9.68 15.35
N TRP A 16 -8.83 -10.38 14.51
CA TRP A 16 -8.93 -10.06 13.09
C TRP A 16 -9.75 -8.81 12.81
N SER A 17 -10.86 -8.60 13.53
CA SER A 17 -11.79 -7.51 13.24
C SER A 17 -11.47 -6.24 14.01
N PHE A 18 -11.02 -6.34 15.26
CA PHE A 18 -10.80 -5.15 16.08
C PHE A 18 -9.33 -4.77 16.14
N LEU A 19 -8.46 -5.70 16.53
CA LEU A 19 -7.06 -5.40 16.79
C LEU A 19 -6.28 -5.06 15.52
N LEU A 20 -6.42 -5.85 14.45
CA LEU A 20 -5.72 -5.59 13.18
C LEU A 20 -6.19 -4.29 12.52
N ILE A 21 -7.51 -4.05 12.47
CA ILE A 21 -8.05 -2.83 11.87
C ILE A 21 -7.56 -1.60 12.65
N PHE A 22 -7.64 -1.63 13.98
CA PHE A 22 -7.20 -0.51 14.81
C PHE A 22 -5.69 -0.27 14.67
N LEU A 23 -4.88 -1.31 14.62
CA LEU A 23 -3.43 -1.18 14.46
C LEU A 23 -3.08 -0.64 13.07
N LEU A 24 -3.72 -1.12 12.01
CA LEU A 24 -3.45 -0.69 10.63
C LEU A 24 -3.92 0.74 10.39
N CYS A 25 -5.14 1.09 10.79
CA CYS A 25 -5.65 2.46 10.70
C CYS A 25 -4.87 3.41 11.62
N GLY A 26 -4.60 3.00 12.86
CA GLY A 26 -3.87 3.81 13.84
C GLY A 26 -2.45 4.13 13.40
N THR A 27 -1.71 3.14 12.89
CA THR A 27 -0.38 3.35 12.31
C THR A 27 -0.44 4.24 11.07
N GLY A 28 -1.43 4.03 10.19
CA GLY A 28 -1.65 4.90 9.02
C GLY A 28 -1.88 6.36 9.40
N ILE A 29 -2.74 6.64 10.38
CA ILE A 29 -3.00 7.98 10.89
C ILE A 29 -1.75 8.57 11.56
N TYR A 30 -1.07 7.79 12.40
CA TYR A 30 0.16 8.22 13.08
C TYR A 30 1.23 8.66 12.08
N TYR A 31 1.51 7.85 11.06
CA TYR A 31 2.49 8.21 10.02
C TYR A 31 2.03 9.38 9.17
N THR A 32 0.73 9.51 8.88
CA THR A 32 0.17 10.66 8.16
C THR A 32 0.42 11.96 8.90
N ILE A 33 0.18 12.00 10.20
CA ILE A 33 0.41 13.19 11.04
C ILE A 33 1.92 13.45 11.19
N ARG A 34 2.71 12.42 11.52
CA ARG A 34 4.16 12.55 11.75
C ARG A 34 4.91 13.00 10.49
N LEU A 35 4.52 12.52 9.32
CA LEU A 35 5.10 12.90 8.03
C LEU A 35 4.47 14.17 7.45
N ARG A 36 3.61 14.87 8.20
CA ARG A 36 2.94 16.13 7.83
C ARG A 36 2.15 16.02 6.51
N PHE A 37 1.33 14.98 6.38
CA PHE A 37 0.49 14.70 5.20
C PHE A 37 1.33 14.54 3.92
N ILE A 38 2.38 13.74 4.01
CA ILE A 38 3.29 13.46 2.90
C ILE A 38 2.58 12.87 1.67
N GLN A 39 1.49 12.13 1.89
CA GLN A 39 0.66 11.55 0.83
C GLN A 39 0.08 12.61 -0.10
N LEU A 40 -0.15 13.83 0.39
CA LEU A 40 -0.60 14.96 -0.43
C LEU A 40 0.57 15.80 -0.93
N ARG A 41 1.59 16.02 -0.09
CA ARG A 41 2.74 16.87 -0.43
C ARG A 41 3.62 16.28 -1.53
N ARG A 42 3.88 14.97 -1.50
CA ARG A 42 4.76 14.29 -2.46
C ARG A 42 4.02 13.66 -3.64
N LEU A 43 2.69 13.73 -3.65
CA LEU A 43 1.87 13.22 -4.75
C LEU A 43 2.27 13.88 -6.07
N GLY A 44 2.36 15.21 -6.12
CA GLY A 44 2.72 15.94 -7.34
C GLY A 44 4.12 15.59 -7.87
N GLU A 45 5.08 15.38 -6.97
CA GLU A 45 6.43 14.95 -7.35
C GLU A 45 6.45 13.49 -7.83
N GLY A 46 5.63 12.63 -7.21
CA GLY A 46 5.37 11.26 -7.69
C GLY A 46 4.79 11.24 -9.11
N PHE A 47 3.76 12.05 -9.39
CA PHE A 47 3.22 12.20 -10.74
C PHE A 47 4.29 12.70 -11.73
N LYS A 48 5.11 13.68 -11.33
CA LYS A 48 6.21 14.16 -12.17
C LYS A 48 7.28 13.09 -12.43
N LEU A 49 7.57 12.20 -11.49
CA LEU A 49 8.53 11.11 -11.70
C LEU A 49 7.97 10.02 -12.61
N VAL A 50 6.69 9.70 -12.44
CA VAL A 50 6.00 8.65 -13.20
C VAL A 50 5.72 9.06 -14.65
N PHE A 51 5.31 10.30 -14.85
CA PHE A 51 4.97 10.85 -16.17
C PHE A 51 6.09 11.70 -16.79
N GLY A 52 7.08 12.15 -16.00
CA GLY A 52 8.23 12.93 -16.48
C GLY A 52 9.42 12.08 -16.92
N HIS A 53 9.50 10.80 -16.51
CA HIS A 53 10.41 9.81 -17.09
C HIS A 53 9.99 9.33 -18.50
N PHE A 54 8.99 9.97 -19.12
CA PHE A 54 8.71 9.82 -20.56
C PHE A 54 9.77 10.49 -21.46
N SER A 55 10.89 10.96 -20.89
CA SER A 55 12.02 11.49 -21.63
C SER A 55 12.72 10.36 -22.39
N LEU A 56 12.50 10.32 -23.69
CA LEU A 56 13.22 9.58 -24.74
C LEU A 56 14.73 9.92 -24.84
N LYS A 57 15.40 10.23 -23.73
CA LYS A 57 16.84 10.49 -23.68
C LYS A 57 17.52 9.64 -22.60
N GLY A 58 17.76 8.40 -22.99
CA GLY A 58 19.08 7.77 -22.88
C GLY A 58 19.77 7.79 -21.53
N GLU A 59 19.27 7.02 -20.57
CA GLU A 59 20.14 6.38 -19.59
C GLU A 59 19.97 4.87 -19.75
N LYS A 60 21.10 4.17 -19.81
CA LYS A 60 21.19 2.75 -20.13
C LYS A 60 20.46 1.95 -19.05
N HIS A 61 19.18 1.67 -19.25
CA HIS A 61 18.42 0.74 -18.42
C HIS A 61 19.09 -0.63 -18.48
N GLU A 62 19.59 -1.10 -17.33
CA GLU A 62 20.08 -2.46 -17.19
C GLU A 62 18.93 -3.44 -17.45
N LYS A 63 19.24 -4.58 -18.10
CA LYS A 63 18.25 -5.61 -18.41
C LYS A 63 17.62 -6.14 -17.12
N GLY A 64 16.45 -5.60 -16.76
CA GLY A 64 15.71 -5.98 -15.54
C GLY A 64 15.12 -4.80 -14.76
N GLU A 65 15.50 -3.56 -15.06
CA GLU A 65 14.95 -2.39 -14.38
C GLU A 65 13.56 -2.03 -14.91
N MET A 66 12.57 -2.08 -14.01
CA MET A 66 11.18 -1.74 -14.28
C MET A 66 10.99 -0.21 -14.22
N SER A 67 10.33 0.37 -15.23
CA SER A 67 10.10 1.82 -15.23
C SER A 67 9.13 2.24 -14.10
N PRO A 68 9.21 3.48 -13.58
CA PRO A 68 8.29 3.97 -12.55
C PRO A 68 6.81 3.82 -12.92
N PHE A 69 6.47 3.99 -14.21
CA PHE A 69 5.12 3.77 -14.73
C PHE A 69 4.72 2.29 -14.71
N GLN A 70 5.61 1.40 -15.15
CA GLN A 70 5.35 -0.03 -15.17
C GLN A 70 5.15 -0.55 -13.72
N ALA A 71 5.98 -0.11 -12.77
CA ALA A 71 5.88 -0.49 -11.36
C ALA A 71 4.51 -0.13 -10.77
N ILE A 72 4.01 1.08 -11.07
CA ILE A 72 2.69 1.52 -10.63
C ILE A 72 1.58 0.74 -11.34
N ALA A 73 1.70 0.51 -12.66
CA ALA A 73 0.72 -0.27 -13.41
C ALA A 73 0.59 -1.69 -12.84
N THR A 74 1.70 -2.34 -12.48
CA THR A 74 1.70 -3.65 -11.83
C THR A 74 1.12 -3.61 -10.41
N ALA A 75 1.47 -2.61 -9.60
CA ALA A 75 0.88 -2.45 -8.27
C ALA A 75 -0.64 -2.24 -8.32
N ILE A 76 -1.13 -1.43 -9.27
CA ILE A 76 -2.57 -1.22 -9.51
C ILE A 76 -3.23 -2.50 -9.99
N ALA A 77 -2.62 -3.23 -10.93
CA ALA A 77 -3.15 -4.50 -11.42
C ALA A 77 -3.27 -5.55 -10.29
N ALA A 78 -2.30 -5.60 -9.38
CA ALA A 78 -2.35 -6.48 -8.21
C ALA A 78 -3.49 -6.10 -7.25
N GLN A 79 -3.67 -4.80 -6.99
CA GLN A 79 -4.70 -4.32 -6.06
C GLN A 79 -6.12 -4.44 -6.64
N VAL A 80 -6.30 -4.12 -7.92
CA VAL A 80 -7.62 -4.15 -8.60
C VAL A 80 -8.04 -5.59 -8.93
N GLY A 81 -7.09 -6.50 -9.17
CA GLY A 81 -7.39 -7.87 -9.60
C GLY A 81 -7.83 -8.84 -8.51
N THR A 82 -7.71 -8.51 -7.22
CA THR A 82 -7.97 -9.46 -6.12
C THR A 82 -8.78 -8.90 -4.95
N GLY A 83 -9.22 -7.64 -5.00
CA GLY A 83 -9.65 -6.93 -3.79
C GLY A 83 -10.70 -5.84 -3.97
N ASN A 84 -11.62 -5.96 -4.92
CA ASN A 84 -12.87 -5.18 -4.91
C ASN A 84 -14.06 -6.12 -4.69
#